data_AF-A0A346XRB6-F1
#
_entry.id   AF-A0A346XRB6-F1
#
_cell.length_a   1.000
_cell.length_b   1.000
_cell.length_c   1.000
_cell.angle_alpha   90.00
_cell.angle_beta   90.00
_cell.angle_gamma   90.00
#
_symmetry.space_group_name_H-M   'P 1'
#
loop_
_entity.id
_entity.type
_entity.pdbx_description
1 polymer ?
#
loop_
_entity_poly.entity_id
_entity_poly.type
_entity_poly.pdbx_seq_one_letter_code
_entity_poly.pdbx_strand_id
1 'polypeptide(L)' 'MTAVLPVPSFDDTDQEGRKLVIICSKGSLDMAYPGLVLANAALGEGIETHLFFTFWAST' A
#
# COMPACT_ATOMS: atom_id res chain seq x y z
N MET A 1 23.62 -26.44 16.00
CA MET A 1 23.67 -24.97 15.89
C MET A 1 22.35 -24.56 15.27
N THR A 2 21.39 -24.13 16.08
CA THR A 2 20.03 -23.79 15.62
C THR A 2 20.04 -22.33 15.21
N ALA A 3 19.84 -22.03 13.92
CA ALA A 3 19.81 -20.67 13.42
C ALA A 3 18.56 -19.97 14.00
N VAL A 4 18.76 -18.89 14.76
CA VAL A 4 17.67 -18.03 15.23
C VAL A 4 17.08 -17.35 13.99
N LEU A 5 15.81 -17.67 13.69
CA LEU A 5 15.09 -17.01 12.60
C LEU A 5 14.92 -15.53 12.95
N PRO A 6 15.14 -14.60 12.01
CA PRO A 6 14.84 -13.19 12.25
C PRO A 6 13.35 -13.05 12.49
N VAL A 7 12.98 -12.81 13.76
CA VAL A 7 11.62 -12.46 14.14
C VAL A 7 11.38 -11.00 13.72
N PRO A 8 10.33 -10.72 12.92
CA PRO A 8 9.99 -9.35 12.61
C PRO A 8 9.66 -8.62 13.92
N SER A 9 10.45 -7.61 14.22
CA SER A 9 10.18 -6.65 15.29
C SER A 9 9.14 -5.67 14.76
N PHE A 10 8.05 -5.47 15.50
CA PHE A 10 6.98 -4.53 15.14
C PHE A 10 7.06 -3.22 15.94
N ASP A 11 8.10 -3.06 16.76
CA ASP A 11 8.32 -1.91 17.64
C ASP A 11 9.10 -0.78 16.96
N ASP A 12 8.94 -0.61 15.64
CA ASP A 12 9.55 0.48 14.90
C ASP A 12 8.83 1.80 15.26
N THR A 13 9.43 2.56 16.18
CA THR A 13 9.04 3.94 16.53
C THR A 13 9.24 4.93 15.39
N ASP A 14 9.87 4.50 14.29
CA ASP A 14 10.04 5.28 13.06
C ASP A 14 8.75 5.22 12.23
N GLN A 15 7.72 5.98 12.66
CA GLN A 15 6.54 6.26 11.82
C GLN A 15 6.89 7.15 10.62
N GLU A 16 8.09 7.71 10.57
CA GLU A 16 8.54 8.60 9.51
C GLU A 16 8.89 7.81 8.24
N GLY A 17 8.13 8.03 7.17
CA GLY A 17 8.48 7.56 5.83
C GLY A 17 7.84 6.24 5.38
N ARG A 18 6.74 5.80 6.00
CA ARG A 18 5.94 4.68 5.47
C ARG A 18 5.36 5.08 4.11
N LYS A 19 5.65 4.29 3.07
CA LYS A 19 5.18 4.49 1.70
C LYS A 19 4.34 3.31 1.21
N LEU A 20 3.20 3.60 0.61
CA LEU A 20 2.31 2.63 -0.02
C LEU A 20 2.17 2.95 -1.50
N VAL A 21 2.43 1.97 -2.38
CA VAL A 21 2.23 2.12 -3.83
C VAL A 21 1.18 1.13 -4.30
N ILE A 22 0.12 1.62 -4.91
CA ILE A 22 -0.98 0.83 -5.46
C ILE A 22 -0.98 0.97 -6.98
N ILE A 23 -0.88 -0.16 -7.69
CA ILE A 23 -0.91 -0.20 -9.15
C ILE A 23 -2.26 -0.73 -9.61
N CYS A 24 -3.05 0.13 -10.24
CA CYS A 24 -4.35 -0.23 -10.83
C CYS A 24 -4.15 -0.56 -12.32
N SER A 25 -4.08 -1.85 -12.65
CA SER A 25 -3.90 -2.33 -14.04
C SER A 25 -5.20 -2.55 -14.81
N LYS A 26 -6.36 -2.47 -14.14
CA LYS A 26 -7.69 -2.62 -14.71
C LYS A 26 -8.60 -1.51 -14.18
N GLY A 27 -9.25 -0.77 -15.10
CA GLY A 27 -9.89 0.51 -14.83
C GLY A 27 -11.34 0.47 -14.34
N SER A 28 -11.96 -0.71 -14.28
CA SER A 28 -13.35 -0.80 -13.86
C SER A 28 -13.47 -0.48 -12.36
N LEU A 29 -14.50 0.32 -12.01
CA LEU A 29 -14.67 0.87 -10.67
C LEU A 29 -14.71 -0.21 -9.59
N ASP A 30 -15.32 -1.35 -9.87
CA ASP A 30 -15.39 -2.52 -8.97
C ASP A 30 -14.00 -3.07 -8.61
N MET A 31 -13.03 -2.95 -9.51
CA MET A 31 -11.67 -3.48 -9.32
C MET A 31 -10.71 -2.42 -8.76
N ALA A 32 -10.95 -1.14 -9.06
CA ALA A 32 -10.19 -0.03 -8.50
C ALA A 32 -10.65 0.32 -7.07
N TYR A 33 -11.91 0.05 -6.72
CA TYR A 33 -12.50 0.42 -5.43
C TYR A 33 -11.71 -0.08 -4.21
N PRO A 34 -11.26 -1.35 -4.14
CA PRO A 34 -10.42 -1.80 -3.03
C PRO A 34 -9.11 -1.01 -2.91
N GLY A 35 -8.46 -0.69 -4.04
CA GLY A 35 -7.24 0.12 -4.05
C GLY A 35 -7.48 1.54 -3.56
N LEU A 36 -8.60 2.15 -3.94
CA LEU A 36 -9.00 3.48 -3.47
C LEU A 36 -9.35 3.50 -1.98
N VAL A 37 -10.03 2.47 -1.47
CA VAL A 37 -10.34 2.33 -0.03
C VAL A 37 -9.05 2.19 0.79
N LEU A 38 -8.11 1.35 0.34
CA LEU A 38 -6.82 1.18 1.01
C LEU A 38 -5.97 2.45 0.97
N ALA A 39 -5.99 3.17 -0.15
CA ALA A 39 -5.29 4.45 -0.25
C ALA A 39 -5.85 5.50 0.72
N ASN A 40 -7.17 5.57 0.87
CA ASN A 40 -7.81 6.47 1.84
C ASN A 40 -7.46 6.09 3.28
N ALA A 41 -7.45 4.80 3.61
CA ALA A 41 -7.05 4.34 4.93
C ALA A 41 -5.58 4.67 5.23
N ALA A 42 -4.69 4.43 4.27
CA ALA A 42 -3.26 4.74 4.39
C ALA A 42 -3.01 6.25 4.57
N LEU A 43 -3.74 7.10 3.84
CA LEU A 43 -3.74 8.56 4.05
C LEU A 43 -4.17 8.95 5.46
N GLY A 44 -5.19 8.28 6.02
CA GLY A 44 -5.66 8.50 7.39
C GLY A 44 -4.63 8.15 8.47
N GLU A 45 -3.77 7.17 8.19
CA GLU A 45 -2.68 6.74 9.06
C GLU A 45 -1.37 7.53 8.82
N GLY A 46 -1.40 8.59 8.01
CA GLY A 46 -0.23 9.41 7.71
C GLY A 46 0.81 8.75 6.80
N ILE A 47 0.41 7.72 6.04
CA ILE A 47 1.27 6.97 5.12
C ILE A 47 1.28 7.68 3.75
N GLU A 48 2.48 7.97 3.23
CA GLU A 48 2.63 8.52 1.89
C GLU A 48 2.16 7.49 0.86
N THR A 49 1.09 7.81 0.13
CA THR A 49 0.43 6.85 -0.77
C THR A 49 0.51 7.31 -2.21
N HIS A 50 0.95 6.41 -3.10
CA HIS A 50 1.00 6.63 -4.55
C HIS A 50 0.04 5.67 -5.27
N LEU A 51 -0.84 6.22 -6.08
CA LEU A 51 -1.71 5.47 -6.99
C LEU A 51 -1.17 5.60 -8.41
N PHE A 52 -0.79 4.47 -9.01
CA PHE A 52 -0.36 4.40 -10.40
C PHE A 52 -1.39 3.64 -11.22
N PHE A 53 -2.05 4.35 -12.11
CA PHE A 53 -3.04 3.79 -13.03
C PHE A 53 -2.35 3.44 -14.35
N THR A 54 -2.41 2.16 -14.75
CA THR A 54 -1.75 1.67 -15.96
C THR A 54 -2.71 0.90 -16.86
N PHE A 55 -2.39 0.90 -18.16
CA PHE A 55 -3.10 0.25 -19.27
C PHE A 55 -4.52 0.75 -19.59
N TRP A 56 -5.52 0.55 -18.71
CA TRP A 56 -6.96 0.66 -19.06
C TRP A 56 -7.77 1.61 -18.17
N ALA A 57 -7.13 2.46 -17.38
CA ALA A 57 -7.80 3.24 -16.33
C ALA A 57 -8.79 4.32 -16.81
N SER A 58 -8.80 4.64 -18.11
CA SER A 58 -9.59 5.73 -18.70
C SER A 58 -10.71 5.25 -19.64
N THR A 59 -10.98 3.94 -19.72
CA THR A 59 -12.06 3.37 -20.54
C THR A 59 -13.02 2.54 -19.71
#